data_AF-A0A9P5NUM9-F1
#
_entry.id   AF-A0A9P5NUM9-F1
#
_cell.length_a   1.000
_cell.length_b   1.000
_cell.length_c   1.000
_cell.angle_alpha   90.00
_cell.angle_beta   90.00
_cell.angle_gamma   90.00
#
_symmetry.space_group_name_H-M   'P 1'
#
loop_
_entity.id
_entity.type
_entity.pdbx_description
1 polymer ?
#
loop_
_entity_poly.entity_id
_entity_poly.type
_entity_poly.pdbx_seq_one_letter_code
_entity_poly.pdbx_strand_id
1 'polypeptide(L)'
;MMTIRDLERRFTAVEALQLFKEMFSQLKETQLATPFWEDDLEVCVPYNKYDRWRNLPLHFTKTWAIYTEEHLIPLMTKFLRWLCRREWIYHTVVYIRG
;
A
#
# COMPACT_ATOMS: atom_id res chain seq x y z
N MET A 1 1.75 -0.12 9.55
CA MET A 1 2.16 0.83 8.47
C MET A 1 1.75 2.24 8.87
N MET A 2 2.56 3.26 8.59
CA MET A 2 2.34 4.65 9.07
C MET A 2 1.04 5.31 8.59
N THR A 3 0.37 4.75 7.58
CA THR A 3 -0.83 5.33 6.95
C THR A 3 -2.14 4.65 7.34
N ILE A 4 -2.16 3.77 8.36
CA ILE A 4 -3.41 3.14 8.80
C ILE A 4 -4.41 4.22 9.28
N ARG A 5 -5.63 4.17 8.75
CA ARG A 5 -6.73 5.09 9.08
C ARG A 5 -7.19 4.94 10.53
N ASP A 6 -7.07 3.73 11.07
CA ASP A 6 -7.28 3.40 12.47
C ASP A 6 -6.08 3.88 13.30
N LEU A 7 -6.29 4.91 14.11
CA LEU A 7 -5.26 5.55 14.92
C LEU A 7 -4.69 4.61 15.99
N GLU A 8 -5.52 3.70 16.53
CA GLU A 8 -5.11 2.77 17.59
C GLU A 8 -4.20 1.65 17.06
N ARG A 9 -4.22 1.41 15.75
CA ARG A 9 -3.37 0.42 15.07
C ARG A 9 -2.10 1.01 14.47
N ARG A 10 -1.84 2.31 14.67
CA ARG A 10 -0.59 2.93 14.18
C ARG A 10 0.55 2.49 15.07
N PHE A 11 1.61 2.01 14.42
CA PHE A 11 2.86 1.78 15.11
C PHE A 11 3.40 3.08 15.69
N THR A 12 3.88 3.02 16.92
CA THR A 12 4.79 4.04 17.45
C THR A 12 6.10 4.04 16.65
N ALA A 13 6.85 5.14 16.70
CA ALA A 13 8.13 5.22 16.01
C ALA A 13 9.11 4.11 16.45
N VAL A 14 9.05 3.70 17.71
CA VAL A 14 9.90 2.63 18.27
C VAL A 14 9.47 1.26 17.72
N GLU A 15 8.18 0.96 17.72
CA GLU A 15 7.65 -0.28 17.15
C GLU A 15 7.95 -0.39 15.65
N ALA A 16 7.79 0.69 14.91
CA ALA A 16 8.11 0.73 13.48
C ALA A 16 9.60 0.42 13.23
N LEU A 17 10.49 0.93 14.09
CA LEU A 17 11.93 0.71 13.99
C LEU A 17 12.33 -0.72 14.36
N GLN A 18 11.71 -1.31 15.38
CA GLN A 18 11.93 -2.72 15.74
C GLN A 18 11.45 -3.65 14.62
N LEU A 19 10.25 -3.40 14.10
CA LEU A 19 9.66 -4.15 13.01
C LEU A 19 10.49 -4.03 11.73
N PHE A 20 11.05 -2.86 11.44
CA PHE A 20 12.00 -2.68 10.34
C PHE A 20 13.25 -3.56 10.50
N LYS A 21 13.86 -3.59 11.68
CA LYS A 21 15.05 -4.41 11.94
C LYS A 21 14.75 -5.90 11.79
N GLU A 22 13.59 -6.33 12.27
CA GLU A 22 13.12 -7.72 12.12
C GLU A 22 12.92 -8.07 10.64
N MET A 23 12.22 -7.23 9.87
CA MET A 23 12.08 -7.40 8.43
C MET A 23 13.42 -7.48 7.71
N PHE A 24 14.34 -6.57 8.05
CA PHE A 24 15.65 -6.50 7.42
C PHE A 24 16.47 -7.77 7.69
N SER A 25 16.36 -8.34 8.89
CA SER A 25 17.05 -9.58 9.24
C SER A 25 16.54 -10.82 8.47
N GLN A 26 15.31 -10.77 7.95
CA GLN A 26 14.71 -11.86 7.17
C GLN A 26 15.07 -11.80 5.68
N LEU A 27 15.62 -10.68 5.21
CA LEU A 27 16.04 -10.49 3.82
C LEU A 27 17.46 -11.02 3.61
N LYS A 28 17.66 -11.82 2.57
CA LYS A 28 19.02 -12.27 2.18
C LYS A 28 19.76 -11.12 1.49
N GLU A 29 21.07 -11.00 1.72
CA GLU A 29 21.92 -9.98 1.07
C GLU A 29 21.81 -10.01 -0.46
N THR A 30 21.58 -11.18 -1.05
CA THR A 30 21.40 -11.33 -2.50
C THR A 30 20.12 -10.68 -3.04
N GLN A 31 19.09 -10.50 -2.21
CA GLN A 31 17.85 -9.80 -2.56
C GLN A 31 17.99 -8.28 -2.36
N LEU A 32 18.89 -7.85 -1.47
CA LEU A 32 19.23 -6.44 -1.27
C LEU A 32 20.20 -5.93 -2.36
N ALA A 33 21.04 -6.82 -2.89
CA ALA A 33 22.00 -6.52 -3.95
C ALA A 33 21.38 -6.52 -5.36
N THR A 34 20.12 -6.95 -5.51
CA THR A 34 19.44 -6.91 -6.81
C THR A 34 19.26 -5.45 -7.24
N PRO A 35 19.80 -5.05 -8.42
CA PRO A 35 19.63 -3.70 -8.92
C PRO A 35 18.14 -3.44 -9.15
N PHE A 36 17.67 -2.31 -8.64
CA PHE A 36 16.34 -1.78 -8.95
C PHE A 36 16.41 -1.14 -10.34
N TRP A 37 15.70 -1.70 -11.31
CA TRP A 37 15.71 -1.17 -12.67
C TRP A 37 14.71 -0.03 -12.78
N GLU A 38 15.08 1.08 -13.41
CA GLU A 38 14.19 2.22 -13.62
C GLU A 38 12.93 1.85 -14.44
N ASP A 39 12.98 0.76 -15.22
CA ASP A 39 11.82 0.19 -15.92
C ASP A 39 10.74 -0.37 -14.98
N ASP A 40 11.06 -0.66 -13.70
CA ASP A 40 10.09 -1.04 -12.66
C ASP A 40 9.34 0.17 -12.07
N LEU A 41 9.81 1.39 -12.36
CA LEU A 41 9.05 2.59 -12.08
C LEU A 41 7.96 2.70 -13.14
N GLU A 42 6.77 2.23 -12.81
CA GLU A 42 5.56 2.69 -13.45
C GLU A 42 5.42 4.21 -13.17
N VAL A 43 6.14 5.04 -13.93
CA VAL A 43 6.40 6.48 -13.67
C VAL A 43 5.11 7.30 -13.49
N CYS A 44 3.95 6.76 -13.88
CA CYS A 44 2.66 7.43 -13.79
C CYS A 44 1.53 6.55 -13.22
N VAL A 45 1.81 5.51 -12.41
CA VAL A 45 0.71 4.78 -11.78
C VAL A 45 0.29 5.46 -10.47
N PRO A 46 -0.99 5.86 -10.35
CA PRO A 46 -1.52 6.42 -9.12
C PRO A 46 -1.16 5.54 -7.93
N TYR A 47 -0.77 6.14 -6.80
CA TYR A 47 -0.37 5.42 -5.58
C TYR A 47 -1.33 4.29 -5.17
N ASN A 48 -2.62 4.45 -5.47
CA ASN A 48 -3.67 3.50 -5.16
C ASN A 48 -3.89 2.37 -6.20
N LYS A 49 -3.13 2.37 -7.29
CA LYS A 49 -3.13 1.36 -8.35
C LYS A 49 -1.78 0.65 -8.47
N TYR A 50 -0.72 1.22 -7.88
CA TYR A 50 0.61 0.65 -7.90
C TYR A 50 0.70 -0.54 -6.94
N ASP A 51 0.96 -1.73 -7.50
CA ASP A 51 1.17 -2.94 -6.72
C ASP A 51 2.61 -2.97 -6.19
N ARG A 52 2.76 -2.48 -4.97
CA ARG A 52 4.04 -2.37 -4.26
C ARG A 52 4.59 -3.73 -3.82
N TRP A 53 3.79 -4.79 -3.91
CA TRP A 53 4.14 -6.12 -3.42
C TRP A 53 4.44 -7.10 -4.54
N ARG A 54 4.22 -6.71 -5.80
CA ARG A 54 4.39 -7.52 -7.00
C ARG A 54 5.75 -8.20 -7.10
N ASN A 55 6.81 -7.50 -6.73
CA ASN A 55 8.21 -7.98 -6.86
C ASN A 55 8.74 -8.64 -5.58
N LEU A 56 7.92 -8.75 -4.53
CA LEU A 56 8.33 -9.36 -3.27
C LEU A 56 8.01 -10.86 -3.25
N PRO A 57 8.84 -11.69 -2.58
CA PRO A 57 8.58 -13.12 -2.44
C PRO A 57 7.21 -13.42 -1.82
N LEU A 58 6.48 -14.40 -2.36
CA LEU A 58 5.12 -14.74 -1.92
C LEU A 58 5.02 -15.10 -0.41
N HIS A 59 6.07 -15.71 0.15
CA HIS A 59 6.13 -16.03 1.58
C HIS A 59 6.24 -14.76 2.44
N PHE A 60 6.95 -13.75 1.95
CA PHE A 60 7.09 -12.46 2.59
C PHE A 60 5.75 -11.71 2.53
N THR A 61 5.15 -11.59 1.34
CA THR A 61 3.88 -10.87 1.17
C THR A 61 2.75 -11.47 2.00
N LYS A 62 2.67 -12.80 2.15
CA LYS A 62 1.68 -13.46 3.04
C LYS A 62 1.89 -13.16 4.51
N THR A 63 3.13 -13.14 4.98
CA THR A 63 3.46 -12.86 6.39
C THR A 63 3.12 -11.42 6.75
N TRP A 64 3.32 -10.51 5.81
CA TRP A 64 3.10 -9.08 6.00
C TRP A 64 1.71 -8.59 5.58
N ALA A 65 0.89 -9.45 4.95
CA ALA A 65 -0.47 -9.14 4.47
C ALA A 65 -1.38 -8.54 5.56
N ILE A 66 -1.20 -8.95 6.81
CA ILE A 66 -1.97 -8.47 7.97
C ILE A 66 -1.70 -6.98 8.24
N TYR A 67 -0.50 -6.50 7.88
CA TYR A 67 -0.05 -5.13 8.06
C TYR A 67 -0.25 -4.26 6.81
N THR A 68 -0.63 -4.87 5.69
CA THR A 68 -0.77 -4.21 4.39
C THR A 68 -2.15 -3.57 4.24
N GLU A 69 -2.16 -2.27 3.94
CA GLU A 69 -3.37 -1.46 3.73
C GLU A 69 -4.34 -1.95 2.66
N GLU A 70 -3.93 -2.87 1.79
CA GLU A 70 -4.81 -3.41 0.74
C GLU A 70 -6.02 -4.14 1.31
N HIS A 71 -5.88 -4.71 2.52
CA HIS A 71 -6.99 -5.31 3.25
C HIS A 71 -7.87 -4.27 3.97
N LEU A 72 -7.37 -3.04 4.13
CA LEU A 72 -8.02 -1.93 4.84
C LEU A 72 -8.78 -0.97 3.91
N ILE A 73 -8.69 -1.11 2.59
CA ILE A 73 -9.56 -0.35 1.68
C ILE A 73 -10.92 -1.04 1.67
N PRO A 74 -11.97 -0.47 2.31
CA PRO A 74 -13.28 -1.09 2.30
C PRO A 74 -13.74 -1.33 0.87
N LEU A 75 -14.42 -2.44 0.62
CA LEU A 75 -15.01 -2.73 -0.70
C LEU A 75 -15.85 -1.55 -1.20
N MET A 76 -16.55 -0.86 -0.29
CA MET A 76 -17.28 0.37 -0.58
C MET A 76 -16.39 1.51 -1.11
N THR A 77 -15.17 1.65 -0.62
CA THR A 77 -14.22 2.65 -1.16
C THR A 77 -13.69 2.25 -2.53
N LYS A 78 -13.52 0.95 -2.82
CA LYS A 78 -13.21 0.47 -4.18
C LYS A 78 -14.38 0.73 -5.13
N PHE A 79 -15.60 0.46 -4.68
CA PHE A 79 -16.84 0.69 -5.41
C PHE A 79 -17.08 2.18 -5.69
N LEU A 80 -16.95 3.05 -4.69
CA LEU A 80 -17.04 4.50 -4.86
C LEU A 80 -15.99 5.02 -5.83
N ARG A 81 -14.75 4.50 -5.78
CA ARG A 81 -13.71 4.86 -6.76
C ARG A 81 -14.06 4.41 -8.17
N TRP A 82 -14.68 3.24 -8.33
CA TRP A 82 -15.17 2.77 -9.61
C TRP A 82 -16.31 3.64 -10.13
N LEU A 83 -17.26 4.01 -9.26
CA LEU A 83 -18.37 4.92 -9.58
C LEU A 83 -17.84 6.29 -10.02
N CYS A 84 -16.90 6.86 -9.25
CA CYS A 84 -16.30 8.18 -9.53
C CYS A 84 -15.38 8.20 -10.76
N ARG A 85 -15.08 7.06 -11.42
CA ARG A 85 -14.45 7.09 -12.75
C ARG A 85 -15.40 7.59 -13.82
N ARG A 86 -16.71 7.58 -13.58
CA ARG A 86 -17.70 8.19 -14.45
C ARG A 86 -17.79 9.68 -14.09
N GLU A 87 -17.52 10.56 -15.07
CA GLU A 87 -17.47 12.02 -14.86
C GLU A 87 -18.70 12.56 -14.13
N TRP A 88 -19.90 12.07 -14.46
CA TRP A 88 -21.14 12.58 -13.89
C TRP A 88 -21.24 12.30 -12.38
N ILE A 89 -20.83 11.10 -11.95
CA ILE A 89 -20.82 10.72 -10.54
C ILE A 89 -19.74 11.48 -9.77
N TYR A 90 -18.59 11.71 -10.39
CA TYR A 90 -17.54 12.54 -9.79
C TYR A 90 -18.07 13.95 -9.49
N HIS A 91 -18.75 14.59 -10.46
CA HIS A 91 -19.37 15.89 -10.25
C HIS A 91 -20.44 15.89 -9.16
N THR A 92 -21.28 14.84 -9.07
CA THR A 92 -22.27 14.71 -7.99
C THR A 92 -21.61 14.57 -6.62
N VAL A 93 -20.55 13.78 -6.49
CA VAL A 93 -19.82 13.59 -5.22
C VAL A 93 -19.12 14.86 -4.78
N VAL A 94 -18.54 15.63 -5.72
CA VAL A 94 -17.94 16.94 -5.43
C VAL A 94 -19.01 17.94 -4.97
N TYR A 95 -20.18 17.94 -5.62
CA TYR A 95 -21.29 18.83 -5.26
C TYR A 95 -21.90 18.54 -3.88
N ILE A 96 -22.00 17.27 -3.48
CA ILE A 96 -22.51 16.87 -2.16
C ILE A 96 -21.50 17.16 -1.03
N ARG A 97 -20.20 17.22 -1.36
CA ARG A 97 -19.10 17.36 -0.38
C ARG A 97 -18.69 18.82 -0.14
N GLY A 98 -19.09 19.75 -1.02
CA GLY A 98 -18.95 21.20 -0.84
C GLY A 98 -20.09 21.77 -0.01
#